data_AF-A0A0J8BUB1-F1
#
_entry.id   AF-A0A0J8BUB1-F1
#
_cell.length_a   1.000
_cell.length_b   1.000
_cell.length_c   1.000
_cell.angle_alpha   90.00
_cell.angle_beta   90.00
_cell.angle_gamma   90.00
#
_symmetry.space_group_name_H-M   'P 1'
#
loop_
_entity.id
_entity.type
_entity.pdbx_description
1 polymer ?
#
loop_
_entity_poly.entity_id
_entity_poly.type
_entity_poly.pdbx_seq_one_letter_code
_entity_poly.pdbx_strand_id
1 'polypeptide(L)'
;MRRMPGQPRNSRPSEESTNSRIQRQVMQLIIDRRLRAGALLPTEAELMEDLGVSRNSVREALKALQALDIVEIRHGYGTYVGQASLTPLIDGLTFRTLARHDHDDSGALAEILQVREVLEEGLIRRVAATVTEGELDRLESVVSRMEAA
;
A
#
# COMPACT_ATOMS: atom_id res chain seq x y z
N MET A 1 5.37 -51.30 -9.87
CA MET A 1 5.31 -50.13 -8.97
C MET A 1 5.50 -48.86 -9.79
N ARG A 2 4.39 -48.17 -10.10
CA ARG A 2 4.37 -46.93 -10.91
C ARG A 2 4.74 -45.74 -10.03
N ARG A 3 5.59 -44.85 -10.54
CA ARG A 3 5.93 -43.55 -9.94
C ARG A 3 4.69 -42.66 -9.89
N MET A 4 4.47 -41.98 -8.76
CA MET A 4 3.46 -40.93 -8.60
C MET A 4 4.06 -39.58 -9.02
N PRO A 5 3.52 -38.88 -10.03
CA PRO A 5 3.88 -37.50 -10.33
C PRO A 5 2.93 -36.54 -9.62
N GLY A 6 3.43 -35.43 -9.06
CA GLY A 6 2.57 -34.33 -8.61
C GLY A 6 2.79 -33.82 -7.18
N GLN A 7 3.96 -34.00 -6.58
CA GLN A 7 4.27 -33.27 -5.36
C GLN A 7 4.63 -31.81 -5.74
N PRO A 8 3.93 -30.79 -5.21
CA PRO A 8 4.23 -29.41 -5.54
C PRO A 8 5.68 -29.12 -5.19
N ARG A 9 6.40 -28.50 -6.13
CA ARG A 9 7.74 -27.99 -5.86
C ARG A 9 7.60 -27.02 -4.69
N ASN A 10 8.12 -27.43 -3.54
CA ASN A 10 8.27 -26.58 -2.37
C ASN A 10 9.14 -25.38 -2.78
N SER A 11 8.49 -24.29 -3.19
CA SER A 11 9.16 -23.03 -3.48
C SER A 11 9.84 -22.60 -2.19
N ARG A 12 11.18 -22.57 -2.22
CA ARG A 12 12.00 -22.05 -1.12
C ARG A 12 11.41 -20.70 -0.66
N PRO A 13 11.42 -20.38 0.64
CA PRO A 13 11.03 -19.04 1.10
C PRO A 13 11.85 -18.05 0.29
N SER A 14 11.18 -17.22 -0.50
CA SER A 14 11.80 -16.35 -1.48
C SER A 14 12.87 -15.48 -0.81
N GLU A 15 14.12 -15.69 -1.19
CA GLU A 15 15.16 -14.67 -1.13
C GLU A 15 14.51 -13.38 -1.64
N GLU A 16 14.47 -12.34 -0.81
CA GLU A 16 13.89 -11.06 -1.20
C GLU A 16 14.47 -10.65 -2.54
N SER A 17 13.61 -10.31 -3.50
CA SER A 17 14.12 -9.85 -4.79
C SER A 17 15.13 -8.73 -4.52
N THR A 18 16.29 -8.76 -5.18
CA THR A 18 17.33 -7.73 -4.99
C THR A 18 16.74 -6.33 -5.11
N ASN A 19 15.71 -6.16 -5.95
CA ASN A 19 14.96 -4.92 -6.10
C ASN A 19 14.17 -4.55 -4.82
N SER A 20 13.43 -5.48 -4.22
CA SER A 20 12.72 -5.28 -2.95
C SER A 20 13.65 -4.93 -1.77
N ARG A 21 14.90 -5.41 -1.79
CA ARG A 21 15.94 -4.98 -0.83
C ARG A 21 16.33 -3.53 -1.05
N ILE A 22 16.58 -3.13 -2.30
CA ILE A 22 16.96 -1.75 -2.64
C ILE A 22 15.83 -0.77 -2.31
N GLN A 23 14.57 -1.12 -2.60
CA GLN A 23 13.41 -0.32 -2.22
C GLN A 23 13.40 -0.03 -0.71
N ARG A 24 13.62 -1.05 0.13
CA ARG A 24 13.70 -0.88 1.59
C ARG A 24 14.88 -0.04 2.02
N GLN A 25 16.04 -0.17 1.38
CA GLN A 25 17.19 0.68 1.68
C GLN A 25 16.91 2.15 1.36
N VAL A 26 16.23 2.44 0.23
CA VAL A 26 15.82 3.81 -0.11
C VAL A 26 14.78 4.34 0.90
N MET A 27 13.78 3.53 1.28
CA MET A 27 12.83 3.91 2.34
C MET A 27 13.54 4.21 3.66
N GLN A 28 14.49 3.35 4.06
CA GLN A 28 15.25 3.55 5.28
C GLN A 28 16.09 4.83 5.23
N LEU A 29 16.70 5.14 4.08
CA LEU A 29 17.41 6.41 3.87
C LEU A 29 16.49 7.63 4.06
N ILE A 30 15.27 7.60 3.53
CA ILE A 30 14.28 8.67 3.70
C ILE A 30 13.97 8.86 5.19
N ILE A 31 13.76 7.76 5.93
CA ILE A 31 13.46 7.76 7.37
C ILE A 31 14.65 8.29 8.18
N ASP A 32 15.85 7.76 7.95
CA ASP A 32 17.07 8.09 8.68
C ASP A 32 17.47 9.55 8.48
N ARG A 33 17.33 10.05 7.25
CA ARG A 33 17.57 11.46 6.91
C ARG A 33 16.39 12.37 7.24
N ARG A 34 15.30 11.83 7.80
CA ARG A 34 14.07 12.56 8.18
C ARG A 34 13.51 13.44 7.06
N LEU A 35 13.61 12.96 5.82
CA LEU A 35 13.12 13.68 4.65
C LEU A 35 11.59 13.74 4.69
N ARG A 36 11.05 14.94 4.57
CA ARG A 36 9.60 15.18 4.54
C ARG A 36 9.08 15.09 3.11
N ALA A 37 7.78 14.88 2.94
CA ALA A 37 7.13 14.95 1.65
C ALA A 37 7.49 16.27 0.93
N GLY A 38 7.81 16.17 -0.37
CA GLY A 38 8.32 17.28 -1.19
C GLY A 38 9.81 17.59 -1.04
N ALA A 39 10.55 16.93 -0.14
CA ALA A 39 12.00 17.06 -0.09
C ALA A 39 12.67 16.34 -1.25
N LEU A 40 13.80 16.88 -1.74
CA LEU A 40 14.60 16.26 -2.79
C LEU A 40 15.33 15.02 -2.23
N LEU A 41 15.19 13.88 -2.91
CA LEU A 41 16.02 12.70 -2.65
C LEU A 41 17.43 12.88 -3.23
N PRO A 42 18.43 12.13 -2.73
CA PRO A 42 19.69 11.98 -3.43
C PRO A 42 19.47 11.56 -4.89
N THR A 43 20.34 12.04 -5.76
CA THR A 43 20.34 11.73 -7.19
C THR A 43 20.55 10.23 -7.43
N GLU A 44 20.20 9.75 -8.63
CA GLU A 44 20.47 8.35 -9.00
C GLU A 44 21.94 7.97 -8.78
N ALA A 45 22.87 8.87 -9.08
CA ALA A 45 24.30 8.63 -8.93
C ALA A 45 24.72 8.51 -7.46
N GLU A 46 24.22 9.41 -6.59
CA GLU A 46 24.47 9.34 -5.14
C GLU A 46 23.85 8.08 -4.54
N LEU A 47 22.63 7.69 -4.96
CA LEU A 47 22.01 6.45 -4.51
C LEU A 47 22.78 5.20 -4.97
N MET A 48 23.39 5.22 -6.16
CA MET A 48 24.24 4.13 -6.62
C MET A 48 25.48 3.97 -5.73
N GLU A 49 26.11 5.09 -5.36
CA GLU A 49 27.28 5.12 -4.48
C GLU A 49 26.91 4.70 -3.05
N ASP A 50 25.89 5.31 -2.47
CA ASP A 50 25.42 5.05 -1.10
C ASP A 50 24.99 3.59 -0.91
N LEU A 51 24.37 2.98 -1.92
CA LEU A 51 23.78 1.64 -1.83
C LEU A 51 24.63 0.55 -2.49
N GLY A 52 25.67 0.91 -3.24
CA GLY A 52 26.55 -0.03 -3.95
C GLY A 52 25.83 -0.84 -5.03
N VAL A 53 24.92 -0.21 -5.79
CA VAL A 53 24.08 -0.90 -6.79
C VAL A 53 24.15 -0.26 -8.17
N SER A 54 23.77 -1.02 -9.20
CA SER A 54 23.75 -0.53 -10.57
C SER A 54 22.69 0.57 -10.76
N ARG A 55 22.94 1.46 -11.73
CA ARG A 55 21.95 2.47 -12.15
C ARG A 55 20.59 1.88 -12.49
N ASN A 56 20.57 0.76 -13.21
CA ASN A 56 19.32 0.11 -13.59
C ASN A 56 18.54 -0.35 -12.36
N SER A 57 19.23 -0.91 -11.36
CA SER A 57 18.62 -1.33 -10.11
C SER A 57 18.03 -0.17 -9.31
N VAL A 58 18.71 0.98 -9.25
CA VAL A 58 18.18 2.21 -8.62
C VAL A 58 16.91 2.67 -9.34
N ARG A 59 16.93 2.76 -10.67
CA ARG A 59 15.77 3.22 -11.45
C ARG A 59 14.55 2.33 -11.26
N GLU A 60 14.73 1.02 -11.28
CA GLU A 60 13.63 0.08 -11.06
C GLU A 60 13.08 0.16 -9.62
N ALA A 61 13.96 0.33 -8.62
CA ALA A 61 13.51 0.55 -7.24
C ALA A 61 12.73 1.87 -7.09
N LEU A 62 13.21 2.97 -7.68
CA LEU A 62 12.52 4.26 -7.64
C LEU A 62 11.17 4.23 -8.36
N LYS A 63 11.06 3.54 -9.51
CA LYS A 63 9.77 3.35 -10.19
C LYS A 63 8.78 2.56 -9.34
N ALA A 64 9.24 1.50 -8.68
CA ALA A 64 8.38 0.70 -7.79
C ALA A 64 7.92 1.53 -6.58
N LEU A 65 8.80 2.34 -5.99
CA LEU A 65 8.44 3.26 -4.91
C LEU A 65 7.51 4.38 -5.39
N GLN A 66 7.64 4.83 -6.64
CA GLN A 66 6.72 5.80 -7.25
C GLN A 66 5.32 5.20 -7.42
N ALA A 67 5.21 3.92 -7.81
CA ALA A 67 3.93 3.22 -7.88
C ALA A 67 3.25 3.09 -6.50
N LEU A 68 4.02 3.15 -5.42
CA LEU A 68 3.54 3.17 -4.04
C LEU A 68 3.38 4.59 -3.47
N ASP A 69 3.54 5.64 -4.29
CA ASP A 69 3.47 7.04 -3.90
C ASP A 69 4.46 7.46 -2.79
N ILE A 70 5.54 6.68 -2.61
CA ILE A 70 6.60 6.95 -1.64
C ILE A 70 7.59 7.98 -2.19
N VAL A 71 7.76 8.02 -3.51
CA VAL A 71 8.59 9.01 -4.20
C VAL A 71 7.88 9.57 -5.43
N GLU A 72 8.26 10.77 -5.84
CA GLU A 72 7.75 11.44 -7.03
C GLU A 72 8.93 11.74 -7.97
N ILE A 73 8.99 11.06 -9.12
CA ILE A 73 10.03 11.30 -10.13
C ILE A 73 9.58 12.44 -11.05
N ARG A 74 10.28 13.57 -11.00
CA ARG A 74 10.04 14.73 -11.87
C ARG A 74 11.10 14.77 -12.96
N HIS A 75 10.70 14.46 -14.20
CA HIS A 75 11.63 14.37 -15.32
C HIS A 75 12.44 15.67 -15.51
N GLY A 76 13.76 15.57 -15.46
CA GLY A 76 14.68 16.72 -15.54
C GLY A 76 14.89 17.51 -14.23
N TYR A 77 14.11 17.23 -13.18
CA TYR A 77 14.16 17.97 -11.91
C TYR A 77 14.55 17.12 -10.69
N GLY A 78 14.69 15.80 -10.87
CA GLY A 78 15.10 14.87 -9.83
C GLY A 78 13.94 14.07 -9.24
N THR A 79 14.19 13.41 -8.11
CA THR A 79 13.20 12.60 -7.39
C THR A 79 12.91 13.25 -6.05
N TYR A 80 11.64 13.33 -5.67
CA TYR A 80 11.19 13.95 -4.43
C TYR A 80 10.50 12.91 -3.54
N VAL A 81 10.44 13.14 -2.23
CA VAL A 81 9.65 12.29 -1.33
C VAL A 81 8.18 12.52 -1.64
N GLY A 82 7.44 11.44 -1.90
CA GLY A 82 6.01 11.47 -2.15
C GLY A 82 5.20 11.71 -0.87
N GLN A 83 3.88 11.74 -1.00
CA GLN A 83 2.98 11.91 0.15
C GLN A 83 2.74 10.60 0.91
N ALA A 84 3.16 9.47 0.35
CA ALA A 84 2.85 8.13 0.86
C ALA A 84 1.35 7.96 1.13
N SER A 85 0.53 8.35 0.15
CA SER A 85 -0.93 8.28 0.26
C SER A 85 -1.43 6.83 0.29
N LEU A 86 -2.68 6.63 0.71
CA LEU A 86 -3.34 5.33 0.66
C LEU A 86 -3.87 4.97 -0.75
N THR A 87 -3.73 5.87 -1.73
CA THR A 87 -4.26 5.69 -3.09
C THR A 87 -3.83 4.35 -3.73
N PRO A 88 -2.53 3.96 -3.72
CA PRO A 88 -2.13 2.69 -4.33
C PRO A 88 -2.77 1.46 -3.67
N LEU A 89 -3.01 1.52 -2.36
CA LEU A 89 -3.70 0.46 -1.63
C LEU A 89 -5.19 0.40 -2.05
N ILE A 90 -5.86 1.55 -2.11
CA ILE A 90 -7.27 1.66 -2.51
C ILE A 90 -7.46 1.18 -3.95
N ASP A 91 -6.58 1.58 -4.87
CA ASP A 91 -6.63 1.14 -6.27
C ASP A 91 -6.46 -0.38 -6.39
N GLY A 92 -5.52 -0.94 -5.63
CA GLY A 92 -5.29 -2.40 -5.59
C GLY A 92 -6.49 -3.18 -5.05
N LEU A 93 -7.13 -2.68 -3.99
CA LEU A 93 -8.35 -3.28 -3.44
C LEU A 93 -9.51 -3.18 -4.43
N THR A 94 -9.70 -2.00 -5.05
CA THR A 94 -10.75 -1.75 -6.05
C THR A 94 -10.59 -2.69 -7.24
N PHE A 95 -9.37 -2.81 -7.77
CA PHE A 95 -9.08 -3.75 -8.85
C PHE A 95 -9.39 -5.19 -8.44
N ARG A 96 -8.99 -5.64 -7.25
CA ARG A 96 -9.29 -6.99 -6.75
C ARG A 96 -10.79 -7.24 -6.69
N THR A 97 -11.57 -6.28 -6.22
CA THR A 97 -13.03 -6.40 -6.12
C THR A 97 -13.70 -6.46 -7.49
N LEU A 98 -13.25 -5.66 -8.45
CA LEU A 98 -13.83 -5.62 -9.81
C LEU A 98 -13.31 -6.74 -10.73
N ALA A 99 -12.08 -7.21 -10.56
CA ALA A 99 -11.51 -8.23 -11.44
C ALA A 99 -12.09 -9.63 -11.20
N ARG A 100 -12.70 -9.88 -10.04
CA ARG A 100 -13.25 -11.19 -9.64
C ARG A 100 -14.73 -11.37 -9.99
N HIS A 101 -15.18 -10.80 -11.11
CA HIS A 101 -16.58 -10.83 -11.55
C HIS A 101 -17.10 -12.19 -12.10
N ASP A 102 -16.36 -13.29 -11.96
CA ASP A 102 -16.96 -14.62 -12.16
C ASP A 102 -18.00 -14.85 -11.05
N HIS A 103 -19.23 -15.16 -11.47
CA HIS A 103 -20.52 -14.93 -10.82
C HIS A 103 -20.80 -15.59 -9.43
N ASP A 104 -19.78 -15.88 -8.62
CA ASP A 104 -19.99 -16.44 -7.27
C ASP A 104 -18.92 -16.01 -6.24
N ASP A 105 -17.92 -15.21 -6.63
CA ASP A 105 -16.78 -14.90 -5.75
C ASP A 105 -16.93 -13.56 -5.01
N SER A 106 -17.95 -13.48 -4.15
CA SER A 106 -18.13 -12.36 -3.20
C SER A 106 -17.03 -12.25 -2.13
N GLY A 107 -16.03 -13.15 -2.16
CA GLY A 107 -14.98 -13.25 -1.15
C GLY A 107 -14.13 -12.00 -0.99
N ALA A 108 -13.78 -11.31 -2.09
CA ALA A 108 -12.94 -10.11 -2.01
C ALA A 108 -13.64 -8.93 -1.32
N LEU A 109 -14.95 -8.75 -1.55
CA LEU A 109 -15.73 -7.74 -0.84
C LEU A 109 -15.90 -8.13 0.63
N ALA A 110 -16.16 -9.41 0.91
CA ALA A 110 -16.27 -9.93 2.27
C ALA A 110 -14.98 -9.72 3.09
N GLU A 111 -13.81 -9.96 2.50
CA GLU A 111 -12.51 -9.68 3.12
C GLU A 111 -12.37 -8.20 3.51
N ILE A 112 -12.79 -7.27 2.63
CA ILE A 112 -12.74 -5.82 2.91
C ILE A 112 -13.71 -5.46 4.04
N LEU A 113 -14.93 -5.99 4.01
CA LEU A 113 -15.92 -5.76 5.07
C LEU A 113 -15.44 -6.30 6.42
N GLN A 114 -14.75 -7.45 6.45
CA GLN A 114 -14.17 -8.01 7.66
C GLN A 114 -13.07 -7.11 8.25
N VAL A 115 -12.18 -6.58 7.40
CA VAL A 115 -11.17 -5.62 7.87
C VAL A 115 -11.83 -4.35 8.42
N ARG A 116 -12.88 -3.87 7.75
CA ARG A 116 -13.64 -2.70 8.19
C ARG A 116 -14.28 -2.93 9.57
N GLU A 117 -14.92 -4.07 9.78
CA GLU A 117 -15.56 -4.42 11.07
C GLU A 117 -14.55 -4.38 12.22
N VAL A 118 -13.38 -5.01 12.06
CA VAL A 118 -12.32 -5.03 13.09
C VAL A 118 -11.81 -3.61 13.41
N LEU A 119 -11.65 -2.77 12.38
CA LEU A 119 -11.24 -1.38 12.57
C LEU A 119 -12.32 -0.56 13.27
N GLU A 120 -13.58 -0.71 12.90
CA GLU A 120 -14.71 0.00 13.51
C GLU A 120 -14.87 -0.39 14.99
N GLU A 121 -14.84 -1.69 15.30
CA GLU A 121 -14.91 -2.19 16.69
C GLU A 121 -13.75 -1.67 17.54
N GLY A 122 -12.52 -1.68 16.99
CA GLY A 122 -11.34 -1.19 17.69
C GLY A 122 -11.34 0.34 17.91
N LEU A 123 -12.02 1.09 17.05
CA LEU A 123 -12.04 2.56 17.08
C LEU A 123 -13.27 3.14 17.81
N ILE A 124 -14.40 2.43 17.84
CA ILE A 124 -15.69 2.99 18.26
C ILE A 124 -15.63 3.63 19.65
N ARG A 125 -14.93 3.00 20.61
CA ARG A 125 -14.79 3.53 21.98
C ARG A 125 -14.08 4.88 22.02
N ARG A 126 -13.07 5.07 21.17
CA ARG A 126 -12.31 6.33 21.09
C ARG A 126 -13.12 7.40 20.36
N VAL A 127 -13.80 7.03 19.28
CA VAL A 127 -14.59 7.97 18.47
C VAL A 127 -15.84 8.42 19.22
N ALA A 128 -16.57 7.51 19.87
CA ALA A 128 -17.79 7.84 20.61
C ALA A 128 -17.57 8.90 21.69
N ALA A 129 -16.37 8.96 22.29
CA ALA A 129 -16.01 9.96 23.28
C ALA A 129 -15.79 11.38 22.71
N THR A 130 -15.64 11.50 21.38
CA THR A 130 -15.39 12.78 20.70
C THR A 130 -16.55 13.24 19.82
N VAL A 131 -17.62 12.44 19.70
CA VAL A 131 -18.80 12.78 18.88
C VAL A 131 -19.53 13.98 19.47
N THR A 132 -19.82 14.97 18.62
CA THR A 132 -20.64 16.13 18.96
C THR A 132 -22.13 15.86 18.72
N GLU A 133 -23.02 16.62 19.36
CA GLU A 133 -24.48 16.50 19.14
C GLU A 133 -24.84 16.65 17.65
N GLY A 134 -24.26 17.64 16.95
CA GLY A 134 -24.52 17.84 15.53
C GLY A 134 -23.98 16.72 14.62
N GLU A 135 -22.98 15.96 15.05
CA GLU A 135 -22.55 14.75 14.35
C GLU A 135 -23.49 13.57 14.64
N LEU A 136 -24.03 13.48 15.86
CA LEU A 136 -25.01 12.48 16.23
C LEU A 136 -26.31 12.65 15.45
N ASP A 137 -26.82 13.87 15.32
CA ASP A 137 -28.00 14.18 14.50
C ASP A 137 -27.79 13.77 13.03
N ARG A 138 -26.57 13.98 12.49
CA ARG A 138 -26.22 13.55 11.14
C ARG A 138 -26.23 12.03 11.03
N LEU A 139 -25.66 11.32 12.00
CA LEU A 139 -25.67 9.85 12.03
C LEU A 139 -27.09 9.30 12.08
N GLU A 140 -27.96 9.87 12.93
CA GLU A 140 -29.37 9.50 13.01
C GLU A 140 -30.08 9.72 11.66
N SER A 141 -29.84 10.85 11.00
CA SER A 141 -30.35 11.11 9.65
C SER A 141 -29.85 10.09 8.61
N VAL A 142 -28.60 9.63 8.69
CA VAL A 142 -28.10 8.56 7.82
C VAL A 142 -28.86 7.26 8.07
N VAL A 143 -29.02 6.85 9.33
CA VAL A 143 -29.74 5.62 9.70
C VAL A 143 -31.20 5.67 9.24
N SER A 144 -31.91 6.78 9.50
CA SER A 144 -33.30 6.93 9.07
C SER A 144 -33.46 6.82 7.54
N ARG A 145 -32.48 7.29 6.75
CA ARG A 145 -32.49 7.10 5.29
C ARG A 145 -32.25 5.66 4.88
N MET A 146 -31.44 4.91 5.62
CA MET A 146 -31.19 3.48 5.34
C MET A 146 -32.41 2.63 5.67
N GLU A 147 -33.12 2.93 6.77
CA GLU A 147 -34.34 2.22 7.17
C GLU A 147 -35.53 2.50 6.25
N ALA A 148 -35.53 3.66 5.57
CA ALA A 148 -36.57 4.05 4.63
C ALA A 148 -36.34 3.52 3.19
N ALA A 149 -35.20 2.90 2.90
CA ALA A 149 -34.81 2.37 1.58
C ALA A 149 -35.11 0.87 1.46
#